data_AF-A0A7Y6Y1I1-F1
#
_entry.id   AF-A0A7Y6Y1I1-F1
#
_cell.length_a   1.000
_cell.length_b   1.000
_cell.length_c   1.000
_cell.angle_alpha   90.00
_cell.angle_beta   90.00
_cell.angle_gamma   90.00
#
_symmetry.space_group_name_H-M   'P 1'
#
loop_
_entity.id
_entity.type
_entity.pdbx_description
1 polymer ?
#
loop_
_entity_poly.entity_id
_entity_poly.type
_entity_poly.pdbx_seq_one_letter_code
_entity_poly.pdbx_strand_id
1 'polypeptide(L)'
;MTDKNEMPEWDDLQQLWQDSPDVDMTKLAKHARFVWWRMRLNFAVEVAMCLLGIGFFGWQAITKFAFPDVVMEAFFVVLCAAGIWGAFYIRRGAWGEPDGSALSLVELQIRRAKSAIRYIVINNWGCLAGMPVIALTYWVMYSRHGNLTYERSVTLHVLMGGMAAVFVLFPILTRPYVRKKKQQILELERLAEQLKQADDEA
;
A
#
# COMPACT_ATOMS: atom_id res chain seq x y z
N MET A 1 -1.59 -33.37 37.81
CA MET A 1 -2.10 -34.29 36.78
C MET A 1 -3.53 -33.88 36.49
N THR A 2 -3.70 -32.87 35.66
CA THR A 2 -5.00 -32.46 35.11
C THR A 2 -5.09 -33.13 33.75
N ASP A 3 -5.72 -34.30 33.79
CA ASP A 3 -6.24 -35.00 32.63
C ASP A 3 -7.39 -34.20 32.01
N LYS A 4 -7.68 -34.48 30.74
CA LYS A 4 -8.79 -33.94 29.91
C LYS A 4 -8.47 -32.74 29.04
N ASN A 5 -7.84 -33.13 27.93
CA ASN A 5 -8.00 -32.61 26.58
C ASN A 5 -9.48 -32.75 26.11
N GLU A 6 -10.43 -32.14 26.81
CA GLU A 6 -11.81 -32.07 26.36
C GLU A 6 -11.90 -30.98 25.27
N MET A 7 -12.04 -31.42 24.02
CA MET A 7 -12.53 -30.53 22.97
C MET A 7 -13.88 -29.96 23.44
N PRO A 8 -14.13 -28.65 23.31
CA PRO A 8 -15.39 -28.05 23.73
C PRO A 8 -16.55 -28.80 23.08
N GLU A 9 -17.58 -29.11 23.87
CA GLU A 9 -18.77 -29.78 23.37
C GLU A 9 -19.41 -28.94 22.27
N TRP A 10 -19.99 -29.61 21.27
CA TRP A 10 -20.61 -28.95 20.12
C TRP A 10 -21.67 -27.91 20.56
N ASP A 11 -22.34 -28.15 21.68
CA ASP A 11 -23.33 -27.25 22.25
C ASP A 11 -22.71 -25.93 22.77
N ASP A 12 -21.49 -25.95 23.32
CA ASP A 12 -20.76 -24.75 23.75
C ASP A 12 -20.32 -23.91 22.53
N LEU A 13 -19.96 -24.57 21.44
CA LEU A 13 -19.63 -23.93 20.16
C LEU A 13 -20.89 -23.37 19.48
N GLN A 14 -22.02 -24.06 19.59
CA GLN A 14 -23.31 -23.63 19.06
C GLN A 14 -23.84 -22.41 19.82
N GLN A 15 -23.63 -22.35 21.14
CA GLN A 15 -23.91 -21.16 21.94
C GLN A 15 -23.01 -19.99 21.55
N LEU A 16 -21.70 -20.22 21.31
CA LEU A 16 -20.79 -19.19 20.81
C LEU A 16 -21.19 -18.66 19.41
N TRP A 17 -21.79 -19.52 18.58
CA TRP A 17 -22.30 -19.17 17.25
C TRP A 17 -23.64 -18.42 17.31
N GLN A 18 -24.49 -18.75 18.29
CA GLN A 18 -25.77 -18.07 18.54
C GLN A 18 -25.61 -16.74 19.31
N ASP A 19 -24.60 -16.63 20.17
CA ASP A 19 -24.24 -15.42 20.93
C ASP A 19 -23.28 -14.49 20.16
N SER A 20 -22.80 -14.94 18.99
CA SER A 20 -22.17 -14.03 18.04
C SER A 20 -23.25 -13.05 17.59
N PRO A 21 -23.13 -11.74 17.90
CA PRO A 21 -24.19 -10.77 17.61
C PRO A 21 -24.54 -10.87 16.13
N ASP A 22 -25.84 -10.93 15.81
CA ASP A 22 -26.37 -10.95 14.44
C ASP A 22 -25.43 -10.17 13.55
N VAL A 23 -24.62 -10.90 12.77
CA VAL A 23 -23.57 -10.28 11.98
C VAL A 23 -24.32 -9.43 10.97
N ASP A 24 -24.42 -8.12 11.26
CA ASP A 24 -25.22 -7.20 10.49
C ASP A 24 -24.63 -7.13 9.07
N MET A 25 -25.15 -7.99 8.19
CA MET A 25 -24.71 -8.16 6.81
C MET A 25 -24.85 -6.84 6.05
N THR A 26 -25.84 -6.04 6.42
CA THR A 26 -26.02 -4.67 5.92
C THR A 26 -24.89 -3.74 6.34
N LYS A 27 -24.42 -3.80 7.60
CA LYS A 27 -23.26 -3.03 8.08
C LYS A 27 -21.96 -3.48 7.43
N LEU A 28 -21.75 -4.79 7.27
CA LEU A 28 -20.60 -5.34 6.53
C LEU A 28 -20.61 -4.94 5.06
N ALA A 29 -21.75 -5.02 4.38
CA ALA A 29 -21.90 -4.60 2.99
C ALA A 29 -21.64 -3.09 2.82
N LYS A 30 -22.17 -2.24 3.71
CA LYS A 30 -21.89 -0.79 3.72
C LYS A 30 -20.39 -0.52 3.92
N HIS A 31 -19.74 -1.21 4.85
CA HIS A 31 -18.31 -1.05 5.08
C HIS A 31 -17.49 -1.52 3.87
N ALA A 32 -17.86 -2.64 3.26
CA ALA A 32 -17.20 -3.16 2.06
C ALA A 32 -17.33 -2.20 0.87
N ARG A 33 -18.51 -1.60 0.67
CA ARG A 33 -18.75 -0.56 -0.36
C ARG A 33 -17.93 0.69 -0.09
N PHE A 34 -17.87 1.16 1.15
CA PHE A 34 -17.05 2.31 1.52
C PHE A 34 -15.55 2.07 1.27
N VAL A 35 -15.04 0.90 1.67
CA VAL A 35 -13.64 0.50 1.44
C VAL A 35 -13.34 0.45 -0.06
N TRP A 36 -14.25 -0.11 -0.85
CA TRP A 36 -14.12 -0.18 -2.31
C TRP A 36 -14.09 1.21 -2.97
N TRP A 37 -15.02 2.10 -2.57
CA TRP A 37 -15.04 3.48 -3.04
C TRP A 37 -13.74 4.22 -2.71
N ARG A 38 -13.25 4.09 -1.46
CA ARG A 38 -11.98 4.70 -1.03
C ARG A 38 -10.80 4.18 -1.83
N MET A 39 -10.76 2.89 -2.16
CA MET A 39 -9.68 2.32 -2.99
C MET A 39 -9.65 2.92 -4.40
N ARG A 40 -10.83 3.16 -4.99
CA ARG A 40 -10.96 3.80 -6.31
C ARG A 40 -10.55 5.27 -6.27
N LEU A 41 -10.99 6.01 -5.25
CA LEU A 41 -10.60 7.40 -5.08
C LEU A 41 -9.08 7.53 -4.91
N ASN A 42 -8.48 6.74 -4.02
CA ASN A 42 -7.02 6.75 -3.82
C ASN A 42 -6.28 6.38 -5.12
N PHE A 43 -6.77 5.40 -5.87
CA PHE A 43 -6.20 5.05 -7.17
C PHE A 43 -6.25 6.21 -8.17
N ALA A 44 -7.42 6.83 -8.31
CA ALA A 44 -7.61 7.95 -9.24
C ALA A 44 -6.68 9.12 -8.89
N VAL A 45 -6.57 9.45 -7.60
CA VAL A 45 -5.67 10.50 -7.11
C VAL A 45 -4.20 10.15 -7.36
N GLU A 46 -3.77 8.92 -7.04
CA GLU A 46 -2.40 8.46 -7.29
C GLU A 46 -2.02 8.54 -8.77
N VAL A 47 -2.88 8.02 -9.66
CA VAL A 47 -2.65 8.03 -11.11
C VAL A 47 -2.68 9.47 -11.64
N ALA A 48 -3.63 10.30 -11.21
CA ALA A 48 -3.69 11.70 -11.62
C ALA A 48 -2.43 12.46 -11.22
N MET A 49 -1.95 12.32 -9.98
CA MET A 49 -0.71 12.95 -9.54
C MET A 49 0.50 12.47 -10.34
N CYS A 50 0.59 11.17 -10.64
CA CYS A 50 1.69 10.65 -11.46
C CYS A 50 1.64 11.16 -12.90
N LEU A 51 0.45 11.24 -13.51
CA LEU A 51 0.28 11.80 -14.86
C LEU A 51 0.63 13.29 -14.90
N LEU A 52 0.18 14.07 -13.90
CA LEU A 52 0.57 15.47 -13.75
C LEU A 52 2.09 15.61 -13.60
N GLY A 53 2.72 14.74 -12.80
CA GLY A 53 4.17 14.67 -12.66
C GLY A 53 4.88 14.40 -13.99
N ILE A 54 4.45 13.39 -14.75
CA ILE A 54 4.99 13.10 -16.08
C ILE A 54 4.86 14.31 -17.01
N GLY A 55 3.69 14.95 -17.04
CA GLY A 55 3.47 16.15 -17.86
C GLY A 55 4.38 17.30 -17.46
N PHE A 56 4.48 17.59 -16.16
CA PHE A 56 5.29 18.69 -15.64
C PHE A 56 6.79 18.46 -15.84
N PHE A 57 7.32 17.30 -15.42
CA PHE A 57 8.74 16.98 -15.56
C PHE A 57 9.13 16.74 -17.03
N GLY A 58 8.25 16.14 -17.83
CA GLY A 58 8.45 16.00 -19.27
C GLY A 58 8.53 17.36 -19.97
N TRP A 59 7.67 18.31 -19.60
CA TRP A 59 7.74 19.69 -20.09
C TRP A 59 9.04 20.40 -19.66
N GLN A 60 9.46 20.24 -18.41
CA GLN A 60 10.73 20.80 -17.93
C GLN A 60 11.94 20.19 -18.68
N ALA A 61 11.90 18.89 -18.97
CA ALA A 61 12.98 18.20 -19.67
C ALA A 61 13.20 18.72 -21.10
N ILE A 62 12.14 19.14 -21.80
CA ILE A 62 12.25 19.69 -23.17
C ILE A 62 12.56 21.19 -23.21
N THR A 63 12.28 21.92 -22.13
CA THR A 63 12.48 23.38 -22.07
C THR A 63 13.81 23.79 -21.45
N LYS A 64 14.43 22.92 -20.63
CA LYS A 64 15.73 23.18 -20.03
C LYS A 64 16.87 22.67 -20.92
N PHE A 65 17.97 23.44 -20.97
CA PHE A 65 19.14 23.13 -21.80
C PHE A 65 20.33 22.53 -21.01
N ALA A 66 20.31 22.61 -19.68
CA ALA A 66 21.40 22.10 -18.86
C ALA A 66 21.27 20.57 -18.68
N PHE A 67 22.34 19.84 -19.01
CA PHE A 67 22.36 18.38 -18.91
C PHE A 67 21.95 17.81 -17.54
N PRO A 68 22.42 18.35 -16.39
CA PRO A 68 22.02 17.83 -15.08
C PRO A 68 20.52 17.97 -14.80
N ASP A 69 19.90 19.08 -15.25
CA ASP A 69 18.47 19.27 -15.14
C ASP A 69 17.73 18.19 -15.95
N VAL A 70 18.10 17.97 -17.21
CA VAL A 70 17.47 16.95 -18.08
C VAL A 70 17.54 15.55 -17.45
N VAL A 71 18.69 15.19 -16.85
CA VAL A 71 18.85 13.89 -16.16
C VAL A 71 17.90 13.78 -14.97
N MET A 72 17.77 14.84 -14.16
CA MET A 72 16.87 14.88 -13.01
C MET A 72 15.40 14.77 -13.44
N GLU A 73 14.99 15.54 -14.45
CA GLU A 73 13.62 15.48 -14.96
C GLU A 73 13.29 14.11 -15.56
N ALA A 74 14.20 13.52 -16.35
CA ALA A 74 14.03 12.19 -16.91
C ALA A 74 13.89 11.12 -15.80
N PHE A 75 14.68 11.23 -14.74
CA PHE A 75 14.56 10.35 -13.57
C PHE A 75 13.17 10.46 -12.92
N PHE A 76 12.65 11.67 -12.72
CA PHE A 76 11.31 11.86 -12.15
C PHE A 76 10.19 11.34 -13.06
N VAL A 77 10.31 11.50 -14.38
CA VAL A 77 9.36 10.91 -15.34
C VAL A 77 9.32 9.39 -15.17
N VAL A 78 10.48 8.74 -15.07
CA VAL A 78 10.57 7.28 -14.84
C VAL A 78 9.95 6.90 -13.49
N LEU A 79 10.21 7.67 -12.44
CA LEU A 79 9.63 7.43 -11.11
C LEU A 79 8.10 7.54 -11.12
N CYS A 80 7.54 8.55 -11.80
CA CYS A 80 6.09 8.70 -11.96
C CYS A 80 5.49 7.56 -12.80
N ALA A 81 6.15 7.13 -13.88
CA ALA A 81 5.71 5.99 -14.68
C ALA A 81 5.70 4.69 -13.86
N ALA A 82 6.75 4.47 -13.05
CA ALA A 82 6.82 3.36 -12.10
C ALA A 82 5.71 3.46 -11.02
N GLY A 83 5.35 4.66 -10.59
CA GLY A 83 4.22 4.93 -9.70
C GLY A 83 2.88 4.50 -10.29
N ILE A 84 2.62 4.84 -11.56
CA ILE A 84 1.42 4.39 -12.30
C ILE A 84 1.40 2.87 -12.37
N TRP A 85 2.50 2.25 -12.83
CA TRP A 85 2.61 0.79 -12.89
C TRP A 85 2.35 0.15 -11.53
N GLY A 86 2.94 0.70 -10.46
CA GLY A 86 2.74 0.25 -9.09
C GLY A 86 1.27 0.34 -8.67
N ALA A 87 0.61 1.47 -8.95
CA ALA A 87 -0.79 1.69 -8.60
C ALA A 87 -1.73 0.64 -9.22
N PHE A 88 -1.47 0.22 -10.47
CA PHE A 88 -2.17 -0.89 -11.12
C PHE A 88 -1.79 -2.25 -10.52
N TYR A 89 -0.50 -2.53 -10.37
CA TYR A 89 0.00 -3.81 -9.88
C TYR A 89 -0.51 -4.15 -8.47
N ILE A 90 -0.49 -3.17 -7.55
CA ILE A 90 -0.96 -3.31 -6.16
C ILE A 90 -2.43 -3.74 -6.12
N ARG A 91 -3.22 -3.20 -7.04
CA ARG A 91 -4.68 -3.33 -7.04
C ARG A 91 -5.20 -4.47 -7.92
N ARG A 92 -4.32 -5.14 -8.65
CA ARG A 92 -4.67 -6.32 -9.45
C ARG A 92 -5.35 -7.37 -8.57
N GLY A 93 -6.59 -7.72 -8.93
CA GLY A 93 -7.43 -8.70 -8.24
C GLY A 93 -8.18 -8.19 -7.00
N ALA A 94 -8.05 -6.92 -6.63
CA ALA A 94 -8.72 -6.37 -5.42
C ALA A 94 -10.04 -5.63 -5.71
N TRP A 95 -10.40 -5.45 -6.99
CA TRP A 95 -11.51 -4.61 -7.46
C TRP A 95 -12.86 -5.32 -7.55
N GLY A 96 -12.88 -6.65 -7.39
CA GLY A 96 -14.09 -7.47 -7.53
C GLY A 96 -15.17 -7.14 -6.51
N GLU A 97 -16.40 -7.44 -6.91
CA GLU A 97 -17.54 -7.57 -6.02
C GLU A 97 -17.66 -9.02 -5.56
N PRO A 98 -18.16 -9.28 -4.34
CA PRO A 98 -18.41 -10.64 -3.87
C PRO A 98 -19.67 -11.20 -4.54
N ASP A 99 -19.67 -12.48 -4.88
CA ASP A 99 -20.77 -13.19 -5.57
C ASP A 99 -21.93 -13.56 -4.62
N GLY A 100 -22.06 -12.84 -3.50
CA GLY A 100 -23.08 -13.07 -2.48
C GLY A 100 -22.80 -14.22 -1.50
N SER A 101 -21.88 -15.14 -1.81
CA SER A 101 -21.50 -16.23 -0.90
C SER A 101 -20.54 -15.77 0.21
N ALA A 102 -20.62 -16.39 1.39
CA ALA A 102 -19.70 -16.13 2.50
C ALA A 102 -18.24 -16.39 2.10
N LEU A 103 -17.99 -17.46 1.33
CA LEU A 103 -16.67 -17.79 0.80
C LEU A 103 -16.12 -16.66 -0.10
N SER A 104 -16.92 -16.15 -1.04
CA SER A 104 -16.50 -15.07 -1.96
C SER A 104 -16.15 -13.78 -1.21
N LEU A 105 -16.87 -13.49 -0.12
CA LEU A 105 -16.59 -12.34 0.76
C LEU A 105 -15.24 -12.49 1.47
N VAL A 106 -14.96 -13.67 2.03
CA VAL A 106 -13.68 -13.97 2.72
C VAL A 106 -12.51 -13.89 1.72
N GLU A 107 -12.65 -14.49 0.54
CA GLU A 107 -11.62 -14.41 -0.51
C GLU A 107 -11.34 -12.99 -0.98
N LEU A 108 -12.38 -12.15 -1.09
CA LEU A 108 -12.23 -10.75 -1.42
C LEU A 108 -11.46 -9.99 -0.33
N GLN A 109 -11.72 -10.29 0.94
CA GLN A 109 -10.96 -9.70 2.05
C GLN A 109 -9.48 -10.14 2.03
N ILE A 110 -9.19 -11.41 1.75
CA ILE A 110 -7.82 -11.92 1.57
C ILE A 110 -7.11 -11.15 0.45
N ARG A 111 -7.76 -11.00 -0.73
CA ARG A 111 -7.19 -10.28 -1.88
C ARG A 111 -6.90 -8.81 -1.55
N ARG A 112 -7.77 -8.15 -0.80
CA ARG A 112 -7.60 -6.77 -0.32
C ARG A 112 -6.48 -6.64 0.71
N ALA A 113 -6.37 -7.59 1.64
CA ALA A 113 -5.27 -7.61 2.61
C ALA A 113 -3.91 -7.83 1.92
N LYS A 114 -3.84 -8.75 0.94
CA LYS A 114 -2.65 -8.96 0.09
C LYS A 114 -2.30 -7.71 -0.71
N SER A 115 -3.29 -7.00 -1.24
CA SER A 115 -3.12 -5.70 -1.90
C SER A 115 -2.53 -4.63 -0.96
N ALA A 116 -3.02 -4.51 0.28
CA ALA A 116 -2.47 -3.58 1.27
C ALA A 116 -1.00 -3.89 1.63
N ILE A 117 -0.62 -5.16 1.73
CA ILE A 117 0.78 -5.55 1.95
C ILE A 117 1.63 -5.17 0.73
N ARG A 118 1.17 -5.49 -0.49
CA ARG A 118 1.87 -5.10 -1.74
C ARG A 118 2.09 -3.59 -1.80
N TYR A 119 1.10 -2.80 -1.39
CA TYR A 119 1.21 -1.34 -1.34
C TYR A 119 2.37 -0.89 -0.46
N ILE A 120 2.46 -1.41 0.77
CA ILE A 120 3.54 -1.07 1.70
C ILE A 120 4.90 -1.52 1.17
N VAL A 121 4.97 -2.73 0.61
CA VAL A 121 6.22 -3.25 0.03
C VAL A 121 6.70 -2.34 -1.09
N ILE A 122 5.81 -1.93 -1.99
CA ILE A 122 6.16 -1.02 -3.10
C ILE A 122 6.56 0.36 -2.58
N ASN A 123 5.86 0.92 -1.59
CA ASN A 123 6.25 2.19 -0.99
C ASN A 123 7.60 2.10 -0.27
N ASN A 124 7.92 0.98 0.37
CA ASN A 124 9.24 0.75 0.98
C ASN A 124 10.34 0.70 -0.09
N TRP A 125 10.09 0.02 -1.22
CA TRP A 125 10.99 0.07 -2.38
C TRP A 125 11.10 1.48 -2.95
N GLY A 126 10.00 2.23 -2.99
CA GLY A 126 9.96 3.64 -3.39
C GLY A 126 10.81 4.53 -2.48
N CYS A 127 10.79 4.30 -1.17
CA CYS A 127 11.65 5.01 -0.22
C CYS A 127 13.13 4.75 -0.51
N LEU A 128 13.51 3.50 -0.82
CA LEU A 128 14.88 3.16 -1.22
C LEU A 128 15.26 3.80 -2.55
N ALA A 129 14.37 3.74 -3.54
CA ALA A 129 14.55 4.39 -4.85
C ALA A 129 14.59 5.93 -4.76
N GLY A 130 14.03 6.50 -3.70
CA GLY A 130 14.08 7.93 -3.39
C GLY A 130 15.44 8.40 -2.86
N MET A 131 16.28 7.51 -2.32
CA MET A 131 17.60 7.90 -1.78
C MET A 131 18.53 8.50 -2.85
N PRO A 132 18.65 7.92 -4.07
CA PRO A 132 19.34 8.55 -5.19
C PRO A 132 18.84 9.96 -5.54
N VAL A 133 17.56 10.28 -5.31
CA VAL A 133 17.00 11.62 -5.58
C VAL A 133 17.70 12.68 -4.75
N ILE A 134 18.08 12.36 -3.51
CA ILE A 134 18.81 13.28 -2.64
C ILE A 134 20.15 13.64 -3.28
N ALA A 135 20.95 12.63 -3.62
CA ALA A 135 22.26 12.83 -4.25
C ALA A 135 22.13 13.59 -5.58
N LEU A 136 21.13 13.23 -6.40
CA LEU A 136 20.86 13.88 -7.68
C LEU A 136 20.49 15.36 -7.49
N THR A 137 19.67 15.67 -6.49
CA THR A 137 19.28 17.06 -6.16
C THR A 137 20.50 17.89 -5.77
N TYR A 138 21.37 17.37 -4.91
CA TYR A 138 22.63 18.04 -4.57
C TYR A 138 23.51 18.28 -5.80
N TRP A 139 23.65 17.27 -6.67
CA TRP A 139 24.45 17.40 -7.89
C TRP A 139 23.91 18.47 -8.83
N VAL A 140 22.60 18.52 -9.06
CA VAL A 140 21.96 19.55 -9.90
C VAL A 140 22.15 20.94 -9.29
N MET A 141 21.93 21.09 -7.98
CA MET A 141 22.08 22.38 -7.29
C MET A 141 23.52 22.90 -7.34
N TYR A 142 24.51 22.02 -7.12
CA TYR A 142 25.92 22.36 -7.23
C TYR A 142 26.30 22.72 -8.67
N SER A 143 25.87 21.93 -9.64
CA SER A 143 26.17 22.18 -11.07
C SER A 143 25.58 23.51 -11.56
N ARG A 144 24.43 23.93 -11.02
CA ARG A 144 23.73 25.15 -11.45
C ARG A 144 24.26 26.42 -10.80
N HIS A 145 24.69 26.34 -9.54
CA HIS A 145 25.03 27.53 -8.74
C HIS A 145 26.51 27.61 -8.35
N GLY A 146 27.29 26.55 -8.57
CA GLY A 146 28.65 26.44 -8.04
C GLY A 146 28.61 26.38 -6.52
N ASN A 147 28.66 27.56 -5.88
CA ASN A 147 28.53 27.69 -4.43
C ASN A 147 27.12 28.14 -4.04
N LEU A 148 26.46 27.34 -3.19
CA LEU A 148 25.21 27.75 -2.55
C LEU A 148 25.50 28.75 -1.44
N THR A 149 24.65 29.78 -1.30
CA THR A 149 24.67 30.63 -0.11
C THR A 149 24.37 29.80 1.13
N TYR A 150 24.87 30.22 2.29
CA TYR A 150 24.66 29.50 3.56
C TYR A 150 23.17 29.21 3.81
N GLU A 151 22.29 30.20 3.61
CA GLU A 151 20.84 30.03 3.80
C GLU A 151 20.22 28.98 2.86
N ARG A 152 20.61 28.97 1.58
CA ARG A 152 20.14 27.96 0.61
C ARG A 152 20.67 26.58 0.95
N SER A 153 21.92 26.51 1.41
CA SER A 153 22.52 25.26 1.88
C SER A 153 21.75 24.71 3.08
N VAL A 154 21.52 25.50 4.13
CA VAL A 154 20.77 25.06 5.32
C VAL A 154 19.38 24.58 4.93
N THR A 155 18.66 25.34 4.09
CA THR A 155 17.32 24.95 3.62
C THR A 155 17.35 23.61 2.89
N LEU A 156 18.31 23.42 1.97
CA LEU A 156 18.46 22.17 1.22
C LEU A 156 18.78 21.00 2.17
N HIS A 157 19.68 21.17 3.13
CA HIS A 157 20.03 20.14 4.10
C HIS A 157 18.86 19.75 5.00
N VAL A 158 18.06 20.71 5.45
CA VAL A 158 16.86 20.43 6.26
C VAL A 158 15.84 19.65 5.45
N LEU A 159 15.57 20.06 4.21
CA LEU A 159 14.62 19.36 3.33
C LEU A 159 15.09 17.95 2.99
N MET A 160 16.35 17.80 2.55
CA MET A 160 16.93 16.51 2.17
C MET A 160 17.10 15.60 3.38
N GLY A 161 17.53 16.13 4.53
CA GLY A 161 17.66 15.40 5.79
C GLY A 161 16.30 14.92 6.30
N GLY A 162 15.27 15.76 6.25
CA GLY A 162 13.90 15.37 6.57
C GLY A 162 13.37 14.27 5.64
N MET A 163 13.61 14.39 4.33
CA MET A 163 13.23 13.36 3.36
C MET A 163 13.96 12.04 3.59
N ALA A 164 15.27 12.07 3.86
CA ALA A 164 16.06 10.90 4.22
C ALA A 164 15.52 10.22 5.49
N ALA A 165 15.19 11.00 6.51
CA ALA A 165 14.61 10.50 7.75
C ALA A 165 13.27 9.78 7.47
N VAL A 166 12.40 10.35 6.63
CA VAL A 166 11.14 9.69 6.22
C VAL A 166 11.43 8.38 5.49
N PHE A 167 12.36 8.36 4.52
CA PHE A 167 12.68 7.16 3.76
C PHE A 167 13.27 6.03 4.60
N VAL A 168 14.03 6.35 5.64
CA VAL A 168 14.59 5.37 6.57
C VAL A 168 13.56 4.91 7.60
N LEU A 169 12.77 5.84 8.16
CA LEU A 169 11.82 5.54 9.23
C LEU A 169 10.56 4.84 8.70
N PHE A 170 10.09 5.17 7.50
CA PHE A 170 8.85 4.63 6.96
C PHE A 170 8.84 3.08 6.87
N PRO A 171 9.87 2.41 6.32
CA PRO A 171 9.95 0.94 6.33
C PRO A 171 9.99 0.34 7.74
N ILE A 172 10.55 1.05 8.72
CA ILE A 172 10.62 0.58 10.11
C ILE A 172 9.24 0.68 10.76
N LEU A 173 8.57 1.83 10.61
CA LEU A 173 7.25 2.10 11.18
C LEU A 173 6.14 1.25 10.58
N THR A 174 6.27 0.82 9.31
CA THR A 174 5.26 0.00 8.63
C THR A 174 5.39 -1.51 8.90
N ARG A 175 6.52 -1.99 9.44
CA ARG A 175 6.73 -3.41 9.80
C ARG A 175 5.62 -4.02 10.70
N PRO A 176 5.21 -3.41 11.83
CA PRO A 176 4.18 -3.99 12.68
C PRO A 176 2.84 -4.14 11.96
N TYR A 177 2.49 -3.16 11.12
CA TYR A 177 1.28 -3.22 10.32
C TYR A 177 1.31 -4.40 9.31
N VAL A 178 2.42 -4.59 8.62
CA VAL A 178 2.59 -5.72 7.68
C VAL A 178 2.48 -7.06 8.41
N ARG A 179 3.08 -7.19 9.60
CA ARG A 179 2.97 -8.40 10.43
C ARG A 179 1.52 -8.70 10.82
N LYS A 180 0.80 -7.69 11.32
CA LYS A 180 -0.63 -7.83 11.66
C LYS A 180 -1.46 -8.24 10.44
N LYS A 181 -1.19 -7.65 9.27
CA LYS A 181 -1.91 -8.01 8.03
C LYS A 181 -1.61 -9.42 7.54
N LYS A 182 -0.38 -9.91 7.73
CA LYS A 182 -0.04 -11.32 7.41
C LYS A 182 -0.79 -12.29 8.31
N GLN A 183 -0.90 -12.01 9.60
CA GLN A 183 -1.69 -12.83 10.54
C GLN A 183 -3.16 -12.87 10.14
N GLN A 184 -3.75 -11.71 9.84
CA GLN A 184 -5.14 -11.63 9.35
C GLN A 184 -5.38 -12.43 8.07
N ILE A 185 -4.40 -12.48 7.15
CA ILE A 185 -4.52 -13.30 5.95
C ILE A 185 -4.56 -14.78 6.31
N LEU A 186 -3.70 -15.25 7.23
CA LEU A 186 -3.68 -16.65 7.65
C LEU A 186 -4.99 -17.05 8.35
N GLU A 187 -5.55 -16.18 9.19
CA GLU A 187 -6.86 -16.39 9.83
C GLU A 187 -7.98 -16.50 8.79
N LEU A 188 -8.00 -15.59 7.81
CA LEU A 188 -9.00 -15.61 6.74
C LEU A 188 -8.83 -16.81 5.79
N GLU A 189 -7.60 -17.25 5.53
CA GLU A 189 -7.31 -18.43 4.71
C GLU A 189 -7.84 -19.71 5.39
N ARG A 190 -7.64 -19.86 6.71
CA ARG A 190 -8.24 -20.96 7.48
C ARG A 190 -9.76 -20.93 7.46
N LEU A 191 -10.37 -19.75 7.61
CA LEU A 191 -11.83 -19.61 7.55
C LEU A 191 -12.37 -19.98 6.16
N ALA A 192 -11.67 -19.59 5.09
CA ALA A 192 -12.04 -19.97 3.73
C ALA A 192 -11.99 -21.49 3.52
N GLU A 193 -10.97 -22.16 4.07
CA GLU A 193 -10.87 -23.63 4.03
C GLU A 193 -12.03 -24.31 4.77
N GLN A 194 -12.40 -23.82 5.96
CA GLN A 194 -13.54 -24.33 6.72
C GLN A 194 -14.86 -24.16 5.98
N LEU A 195 -15.09 -22.98 5.41
CA LEU A 195 -16.31 -22.71 4.63
C LEU A 195 -16.40 -23.58 3.38
N LYS A 196 -15.26 -23.85 2.74
CA LYS A 196 -15.21 -24.74 1.58
C LYS A 196 -15.54 -26.18 1.95
N GLN A 197 -15.01 -26.70 3.06
CA GLN A 197 -15.32 -28.04 3.55
C GLN A 197 -16.81 -28.19 3.89
N ALA A 198 -17.40 -27.19 4.55
CA ALA A 198 -18.83 -27.21 4.89
C ALA A 198 -19.75 -27.18 3.65
N ASP A 199 -19.33 -26.51 2.57
CA ASP A 199 -20.07 -26.48 1.29
C ASP A 199 -19.95 -27.80 0.52
N ASP A 200 -18.79 -28.47 0.61
CA ASP A 200 -18.57 -29.80 0.01
C ASP A 200 -19.36 -30.92 0.74
N GLU A 201 -19.75 -30.69 2.00
CA GLU A 201 -20.53 -31.61 2.84
C GLU A 201 -22.06 -31.41 2.76
N ALA A 202 -22.52 -30.31 2.15
CA ALA A 202 -23.94 -29.92 2.05
C ALA A 202 -24.60 -30.39 0.75
#